data_AF-A0A968KIG4-F1
#
_entry.id   AF-A0A968KIG4-F1
#
_cell.length_a   1.000
_cell.length_b   1.000
_cell.length_c   1.000
_cell.angle_alpha   90.00
_cell.angle_beta   90.00
_cell.angle_gamma   90.00
#
_symmetry.space_group_name_H-M   'P 1'
#
loop_
_entity.id
_entity.type
_entity.pdbx_description
1 polymer ?
#
loop_
_entity_poly.entity_id
_entity_poly.type
_entity_poly.pdbx_seq_one_letter_code
_entity_poly.pdbx_strand_id
1 'polypeptide(L)'
;MMDFFMLMTAPLVACLFLAVLFTYFGVHVLKREIVFVDLSLAQLAALGTTVAFVLEMDLDSLSALGLSLAFILAGSAFFTYTRTLADRVP
;
A
#
# COMPACT_ATOMS: atom_id res chain seq x y z
N MET A 1 -26.71 -29.29 2.77
CA MET A 1 -26.81 -28.17 1.82
C MET A 1 -26.94 -26.83 2.55
N MET A 2 -27.78 -26.74 3.59
CA MET A 2 -27.92 -25.52 4.42
C MET A 2 -26.62 -25.12 5.14
N ASP A 3 -25.82 -26.08 5.60
CA ASP A 3 -24.54 -25.79 6.28
C ASP A 3 -23.53 -25.08 5.39
N PHE A 4 -23.54 -25.37 4.08
CA PHE A 4 -22.70 -24.68 3.10
C PHE A 4 -23.08 -23.20 2.98
N PHE A 5 -24.38 -22.91 2.90
CA PHE A 5 -24.86 -21.52 2.87
C PHE A 5 -24.51 -20.78 4.15
N MET A 6 -24.64 -21.42 5.32
CA MET A 6 -24.30 -20.81 6.61
C MET A 6 -22.79 -20.54 6.77
N LEU A 7 -21.93 -21.40 6.20
CA LEU A 7 -20.48 -21.16 6.13
C LEU A 7 -20.13 -20.01 5.18
N MET A 8 -20.81 -19.91 4.03
CA MET A 8 -20.52 -18.92 2.98
C MET A 8 -21.12 -17.54 3.24
N THR A 9 -22.13 -17.42 4.11
CA THR A 9 -22.75 -16.12 4.42
C THR A 9 -21.78 -15.12 5.03
N ALA A 10 -20.87 -15.56 5.91
CA ALA A 10 -19.93 -14.64 6.56
C ALA A 10 -18.89 -14.05 5.58
N PRO A 11 -18.20 -14.86 4.73
CA PRO A 11 -17.35 -14.33 3.66
C PRO A 11 -18.11 -13.46 2.66
N LEU A 12 -19.34 -13.84 2.29
CA LEU A 12 -20.17 -13.07 1.35
C LEU A 12 -20.43 -11.65 1.90
N VAL A 13 -20.82 -11.55 3.17
CA VAL A 13 -21.04 -10.27 3.84
C VAL A 13 -19.74 -9.48 3.91
N ALA A 14 -18.61 -10.11 4.24
CA ALA A 14 -17.31 -9.46 4.25
C ALA A 14 -16.94 -8.90 2.87
N CYS A 15 -17.17 -9.64 1.77
CA CYS A 15 -16.92 -9.17 0.41
C CYS A 15 -17.83 -8.00 0.02
N LEU A 16 -19.10 -8.00 0.42
CA LEU A 16 -20.02 -6.87 0.20
C LEU A 16 -19.52 -5.61 0.93
N PHE A 17 -19.12 -5.74 2.19
CA PHE A 17 -18.49 -4.63 2.92
C PHE A 17 -17.22 -4.15 2.25
N LEU A 18 -16.36 -5.08 1.82
CA LEU A 18 -15.11 -4.74 1.14
C LEU A 18 -15.37 -3.99 -0.17
N ALA A 19 -16.36 -4.40 -0.96
CA ALA A 19 -16.73 -3.74 -2.21
C ALA A 19 -17.21 -2.29 -2.00
N VAL A 20 -18.04 -2.06 -0.98
CA VAL A 20 -18.51 -0.72 -0.60
C VAL A 20 -17.33 0.14 -0.11
N LEU A 21 -16.45 -0.44 0.70
CA LEU A 21 -15.30 0.25 1.26
C LEU A 21 -14.30 0.66 0.16
N PHE A 22 -13.98 -0.27 -0.75
CA PHE A 22 -13.07 -0.01 -1.88
C PHE A 22 -13.62 1.05 -2.83
N THR A 23 -14.92 1.04 -3.11
CA THR A 23 -15.54 2.07 -3.97
C THR A 23 -15.53 3.44 -3.31
N TYR A 24 -15.86 3.55 -2.02
CA TYR A 24 -15.83 4.82 -1.29
C TYR A 24 -14.42 5.40 -1.16
N PHE A 25 -13.45 4.59 -0.72
CA PHE A 25 -12.07 5.05 -0.59
C PHE A 25 -11.41 5.26 -1.95
N GLY A 26 -11.72 4.42 -2.94
CA GLY A 26 -11.25 4.59 -4.31
C GLY A 26 -11.60 5.96 -4.88
N VAL A 27 -12.84 6.42 -4.70
CA VAL A 27 -13.24 7.78 -5.13
C VAL A 27 -12.44 8.87 -4.40
N HIS A 28 -12.15 8.71 -3.11
CA HIS A 28 -11.32 9.68 -2.36
C HIS A 28 -9.87 9.71 -2.83
N VAL A 29 -9.28 8.55 -3.10
CA VAL A 29 -7.91 8.41 -3.62
C VAL A 29 -7.80 9.01 -5.02
N LEU A 30 -8.78 8.75 -5.89
CA LEU A 30 -8.88 9.33 -7.23
C LEU A 30 -8.99 10.86 -7.18
N LYS A 31 -9.87 11.40 -6.33
CA LYS A 31 -10.04 12.86 -6.15
C LYS A 31 -8.79 13.57 -5.64
N ARG A 32 -7.91 12.88 -4.92
CA ARG A 32 -6.67 13.43 -4.37
C ARG A 32 -5.44 13.16 -5.24
N GLU A 33 -5.63 12.48 -6.38
CA GLU A 33 -4.56 12.13 -7.34
C GLU A 33 -3.40 11.35 -6.70
N ILE A 34 -3.63 10.67 -5.57
CA ILE A 34 -2.60 9.95 -4.80
C ILE A 34 -2.44 8.47 -5.19
N VAL A 35 -3.16 7.99 -6.23
CA VAL A 35 -3.11 6.58 -6.68
C VAL A 35 -1.67 6.14 -6.99
N PHE A 36 -0.93 6.97 -7.72
CA PHE A 36 0.42 6.64 -8.16
C PHE A 36 1.44 6.70 -7.03
N VAL A 37 1.25 7.61 -6.06
CA VAL A 37 2.12 7.71 -4.89
C VAL A 37 1.96 6.47 -4.01
N ASP A 38 0.74 5.96 -3.86
CA ASP A 38 0.50 4.75 -3.07
C ASP A 38 1.13 3.51 -3.73
N LEU A 39 0.94 3.36 -5.05
CA LEU A 39 1.57 2.28 -5.83
C LEU A 39 3.10 2.36 -5.83
N SER A 40 3.68 3.56 -5.94
CA SER A 40 5.13 3.72 -5.92
C SER A 40 5.72 3.45 -4.55
N LEU A 41 5.04 3.85 -3.46
CA LEU A 41 5.49 3.55 -2.09
C LEU A 41 5.49 2.05 -1.80
N ALA A 42 4.47 1.31 -2.29
CA ALA A 42 4.46 -0.15 -2.20
C ALA A 42 5.65 -0.78 -2.96
N GLN A 43 6.00 -0.23 -4.13
CA GLN A 43 7.16 -0.68 -4.90
C GLN A 43 8.49 -0.32 -4.23
N LEU A 44 8.60 0.84 -3.58
CA LEU A 44 9.75 1.22 -2.76
C LEU A 44 9.91 0.28 -1.55
N ALA A 45 8.82 -0.11 -0.91
CA ALA A 45 8.83 -1.12 0.15
C ALA A 45 9.41 -2.45 -0.34
N ALA A 46 8.91 -2.92 -1.49
CA ALA A 46 9.40 -4.14 -2.14
C ALA A 46 10.89 -4.01 -2.50
N LEU A 47 11.32 -2.88 -3.05
CA LEU A 47 12.73 -2.61 -3.34
C LEU A 47 13.60 -2.66 -2.07
N GLY A 48 13.13 -2.09 -0.96
CA GLY A 48 13.84 -2.20 0.31
C GLY A 48 13.95 -3.65 0.79
N THR A 49 12.90 -4.45 0.65
CA THR A 49 12.97 -5.89 0.99
C THR A 49 13.92 -6.67 0.08
N THR A 50 14.00 -6.33 -1.22
CA THR A 50 14.94 -7.00 -2.14
C THR A 50 16.38 -6.58 -1.89
N VAL A 51 16.63 -5.33 -1.49
CA VAL A 51 17.96 -4.90 -1.05
C VAL A 51 18.37 -5.63 0.23
N ALA A 52 17.46 -5.79 1.20
CA ALA A 52 17.73 -6.57 2.41
C ALA A 52 18.09 -8.03 2.06
N PHE A 53 17.36 -8.62 1.11
CA PHE A 53 17.65 -9.96 0.59
C PHE A 53 19.05 -10.06 -0.06
N VAL A 54 19.44 -9.08 -0.89
CA VAL A 54 20.78 -9.04 -1.51
C VAL A 54 21.89 -8.87 -0.48
N LEU A 55 21.62 -8.19 0.63
CA LEU A 55 22.55 -8.05 1.76
C LEU A 55 22.59 -9.29 2.67
N GLU A 56 21.99 -10.40 2.24
CA GLU A 56 21.91 -11.66 2.99
C GLU A 56 21.27 -11.49 4.39
N MET A 57 20.36 -10.51 4.53
CA MET A 57 19.61 -10.29 5.77
C MET A 57 18.42 -11.25 5.84
N ASP A 58 18.14 -11.76 7.03
CA ASP A 58 16.93 -12.54 7.28
C ASP A 58 15.68 -11.70 7.00
N LEU A 59 14.80 -12.17 6.11
CA LEU A 59 13.59 -11.45 5.70
C LEU A 59 12.60 -11.22 6.87
N ASP A 60 12.57 -12.14 7.83
CA ASP A 60 11.75 -12.03 9.05
C ASP A 60 12.43 -11.24 10.17
N SER A 61 13.64 -10.71 9.93
CA SER A 61 14.37 -9.95 10.93
C SER A 61 13.93 -8.49 10.99
N LEU A 62 14.12 -7.91 12.17
CA LEU A 62 13.83 -6.50 12.45
C LEU A 62 14.69 -5.56 11.58
N SER A 63 15.86 -6.03 11.12
CA SER A 63 16.75 -5.26 10.25
C SER A 63 16.23 -5.20 8.81
N ALA A 64 15.67 -6.29 8.27
CA ALA A 64 15.04 -6.28 6.94
C ALA A 64 13.79 -5.37 6.92
N LEU A 65 12.98 -5.41 7.98
CA LEU A 65 11.85 -4.49 8.17
C LEU A 65 12.33 -3.03 8.28
N GLY A 66 13.40 -2.78 9.04
CA GLY A 66 14.01 -1.46 9.15
C GLY A 66 14.48 -0.91 7.80
N LEU A 67 15.04 -1.76 6.94
CA LEU A 67 15.49 -1.36 5.61
C LEU A 67 14.33 -1.09 4.65
N SER A 68 13.28 -1.93 4.66
CA SER A 68 12.06 -1.67 3.88
C SER A 68 11.38 -0.36 4.31
N LEU A 69 11.27 -0.12 5.62
CA LEU A 69 10.76 1.15 6.17
C LEU A 69 11.62 2.34 5.75
N ALA A 70 12.95 2.23 5.79
CA ALA A 70 13.84 3.30 5.36
C ALA A 70 13.60 3.66 3.89
N PHE A 71 13.39 2.67 3.01
CA PHE A 71 13.04 2.90 1.61
C PHE A 71 11.68 3.60 1.47
N ILE A 72 10.64 3.16 2.19
CA ILE A 72 9.32 3.81 2.18
C ILE A 72 9.44 5.27 2.65
N LEU A 73 10.15 5.52 3.76
CA LEU A 73 10.30 6.85 4.33
C LEU A 73 11.06 7.77 3.36
N ALA A 74 12.17 7.29 2.79
CA ALA A 74 12.92 8.04 1.78
C ALA A 74 12.05 8.36 0.55
N GLY A 75 11.30 7.37 0.05
CA GLY A 75 10.34 7.56 -1.05
C GLY A 75 9.26 8.58 -0.72
N SER A 76 8.66 8.50 0.48
CA SER A 76 7.61 9.43 0.92
C SER A 76 8.13 10.86 1.07
N ALA A 77 9.37 11.03 1.56
CA ALA A 77 10.02 12.32 1.67
C ALA A 77 10.27 12.91 0.27
N PHE A 78 10.75 12.08 -0.67
CA PHE A 78 10.95 12.47 -2.06
C PHE A 78 9.64 12.88 -2.74
N PHE A 79 8.56 12.10 -2.60
CA PHE A 79 7.24 12.45 -3.15
C PHE A 79 6.64 13.70 -2.49
N THR A 80 6.84 13.89 -1.19
CA THR A 80 6.36 15.10 -0.49
C THR A 80 7.07 16.34 -1.02
N TYR A 81 8.41 16.28 -1.16
CA TYR A 81 9.20 17.39 -1.68
C TYR A 81 8.86 17.73 -3.13
N THR A 82 8.75 16.72 -4.00
CA THR A 82 8.41 16.92 -5.41
C THR A 82 6.99 17.42 -5.62
N ARG A 83 6.02 16.99 -4.79
CA ARG A 83 4.63 17.46 -4.89
C ARG A 83 4.48 18.93 -4.51
N THR A 84 5.27 19.44 -3.57
CA THR A 84 5.26 20.88 -3.24
C THR A 84 5.77 21.79 -4.37
N LEU A 85 6.50 21.23 -5.35
CA LEU A 85 6.97 21.97 -6.52
C LEU A 85 5.93 22.01 -7.66
N ALA A 86 4.96 21.10 -7.65
CA ALA A 86 3.93 21.00 -8.68
C ALA A 86 2.73 21.95 -8.47
N ASP A 87 2.60 22.58 -7.29
CA ASP A 87 1.56 23.59 -6.98
C ASP A 87 1.80 24.96 -7.68
N ARG A 88 2.69 25.03 -8.68
CA ARG A 88 2.84 26.17 -9.58
C ARG A 88 2.64 25.76 -11.03
N VAL A 89 1.38 25.56 -11.40
CA VAL A 89 0.94 25.70 -12.80
C VAL A 89 -0.44 26.40 -12.78
N PRO A 90 -0.64 27.47 -13.59
CA PRO A 90 -1.83 28.35 -13.56
C PRO A 90 -3.17 27.68 -13.86
#